data_AF-A0A7X5SCB5-F1
#
_entry.id   AF-A0A7X5SCB5-F1
#
_cell.length_a   1.000
_cell.length_b   1.000
_cell.length_c   1.000
_cell.angle_alpha   90.00
_cell.angle_beta   90.00
_cell.angle_gamma   90.00
#
_symmetry.space_group_name_H-M   'P 1'
#
loop_
_entity.id
_entity.type
_entity.pdbx_description
1 polymer ?
#
loop_
_entity_poly.entity_id
_entity_poly.type
_entity_poly.pdbx_seq_one_letter_code
_entity_poly.pdbx_strand_id
1 'polypeptide(L)'
;VEVWYAPFLDGIGSWLRTHGPRFAVVLLVRHHVAHACLPLLRQYAPQARTLFDTVDLHYLRERRGAELAGDANLLRAAERTRLRELEIMAATDVTLLVSAAEQAQL
;
A
#
# COMPACT_ATOMS: atom_id res chain seq x y z
N VAL A 1 4.74 23.12 2.90
CA VAL A 1 4.80 21.78 2.28
C VAL A 1 6.19 21.24 2.56
N GLU A 2 6.30 20.06 3.15
CA GLU A 2 7.57 19.38 3.45
C GLU A 2 7.74 18.15 2.56
N VAL A 3 8.96 17.83 2.15
CA VAL A 3 9.29 16.62 1.38
C VAL A 3 10.51 15.96 2.01
N TRP A 4 10.39 14.67 2.30
CA TRP A 4 11.44 13.87 2.92
C TRP A 4 11.82 12.72 1.99
N TYR A 5 13.09 12.63 1.62
CA TYR A 5 13.61 11.67 0.66
C TYR A 5 15.12 11.49 0.86
N ALA A 6 15.71 10.43 0.31
CA ALA A 6 17.15 10.22 0.40
C ALA A 6 17.94 11.36 -0.30
N PRO A 7 19.05 11.85 0.28
CA PRO A 7 19.71 11.37 1.51
C PRO A 7 19.21 12.06 2.80
N PHE A 8 18.20 12.92 2.73
CA PHE A 8 17.67 13.70 3.87
C PHE A 8 16.70 12.92 4.77
N LEU A 9 16.43 11.66 4.43
CA LEU A 9 15.63 10.71 5.19
C LEU A 9 16.39 9.39 5.29
N ASP A 10 16.99 9.12 6.44
CA ASP A 10 17.76 7.89 6.69
C ASP A 10 16.86 6.66 6.78
N GLY A 11 15.62 6.84 7.25
CA GLY A 11 14.66 5.77 7.38
C GLY A 11 13.29 6.24 7.86
N ILE A 12 12.24 5.65 7.31
CA ILE A 12 10.87 6.03 7.65
C ILE A 12 10.53 5.73 9.12
N GLY A 13 11.08 4.65 9.70
CA GLY A 13 10.79 4.25 11.07
C GLY A 13 11.34 5.22 12.13
N SER A 14 12.60 5.66 12.00
CA SER A 14 13.19 6.66 12.90
C SER A 14 12.49 8.01 12.76
N TRP A 15 12.16 8.39 11.53
CA TRP A 15 11.45 9.62 11.27
C TRP A 15 10.02 9.61 11.84
N LEU A 16 9.27 8.53 11.64
CA LEU A 16 7.92 8.37 12.21
C LEU A 16 7.93 8.35 13.73
N ARG A 17 8.97 7.82 14.39
CA ARG A 17 9.06 7.85 15.85
C ARG A 17 9.00 9.28 16.40
N THR A 18 9.63 10.23 15.72
CA THR A 18 9.68 11.64 16.16
C THR A 18 8.46 12.42 15.69
N HIS A 19 8.01 12.19 14.45
CA HIS A 19 7.00 13.03 13.80
C HIS A 19 5.60 12.42 13.81
N GLY A 20 5.47 11.11 14.05
CA GLY A 20 4.22 10.35 13.99
C GLY A 20 3.05 10.97 14.76
N PRO A 21 3.24 11.46 16.00
CA PRO A 21 2.17 12.10 16.78
C PRO A 21 1.53 13.33 16.13
N ARG A 22 2.19 13.98 15.16
CA ARG A 22 1.67 15.20 14.51
C ARG A 22 0.61 14.93 13.43
N PHE A 23 0.46 13.67 13.01
CA PHE A 23 -0.43 13.31 11.91
C PHE A 23 -1.80 12.87 12.43
N ALA A 24 -2.85 13.46 11.88
CA ALA A 24 -4.23 13.00 12.07
C ALA A 24 -4.66 12.02 10.96
N VAL A 25 -4.05 12.11 9.78
CA VAL A 25 -4.35 11.29 8.60
C VAL A 25 -3.05 10.95 7.88
N VAL A 26 -2.92 9.72 7.40
CA VAL A 26 -1.79 9.26 6.57
C VAL A 26 -2.33 8.55 5.33
N LEU A 27 -1.93 9.04 4.15
CA LEU A 27 -2.22 8.43 2.86
C LEU A 27 -1.03 7.56 2.44
N LEU A 28 -1.27 6.26 2.31
CA LEU A 28 -0.34 5.27 1.78
C LEU A 28 -0.67 5.03 0.32
N VAL A 29 0.31 5.18 -0.55
CA VAL A 29 0.15 5.02 -2.00
C VAL A 29 0.95 3.81 -2.45
N ARG A 30 0.30 2.88 -3.16
CA ARG A 30 0.85 1.56 -3.58
C ARG A 30 1.02 0.55 -2.45
N HIS A 31 0.76 -0.72 -2.78
CA HIS A 31 0.70 -1.81 -1.82
C HIS A 31 2.02 -2.09 -1.10
N HIS A 32 3.17 -2.06 -1.78
CA HIS A 32 4.46 -2.37 -1.15
C HIS A 32 4.88 -1.31 -0.10
N VAL A 33 4.54 -0.04 -0.34
CA VAL A 33 4.77 1.05 0.63
C VAL A 33 3.85 0.86 1.82
N ALA A 34 2.56 0.61 1.58
CA ALA A 34 1.60 0.40 2.64
C ALA A 34 1.98 -0.79 3.54
N HIS A 35 2.37 -1.93 2.95
CA HIS A 35 2.84 -3.10 3.67
C HIS A 35 4.04 -2.79 4.59
N ALA A 36 5.01 -2.02 4.10
CA ALA A 36 6.19 -1.66 4.89
C ALA A 36 5.89 -0.63 6.00
N CYS A 37 4.97 0.30 5.75
CA CYS A 37 4.71 1.44 6.64
C CYS A 37 3.62 1.16 7.69
N LEU A 38 2.63 0.31 7.42
CA LEU A 38 1.51 0.08 8.33
C LEU A 38 1.93 -0.35 9.75
N PRO A 39 2.86 -1.31 9.94
CA PRO A 39 3.32 -1.66 11.28
C PRO A 39 3.97 -0.48 12.02
N LEU A 40 4.69 0.37 11.30
CA LEU A 40 5.36 1.54 11.86
C LEU A 40 4.34 2.63 12.25
N LEU A 41 3.32 2.83 11.43
CA LEU A 41 2.24 3.78 11.72
C LEU A 41 1.43 3.34 12.93
N ARG A 42 1.10 2.06 13.05
CA ARG A 42 0.44 1.51 14.25
C ARG A 42 1.27 1.73 15.52
N GLN A 43 2.60 1.72 15.40
CA GLN A 43 3.48 1.92 16.54
C GLN A 43 3.70 3.40 16.90
N TYR A 44 3.92 4.26 15.92
CA TYR A 44 4.40 5.64 16.14
C TYR A 44 3.37 6.73 15.84
N ALA A 45 2.28 6.39 15.16
CA ALA A 45 1.17 7.28 14.85
C ALA A 45 -0.20 6.57 15.02
N PRO A 46 -0.47 5.89 16.15
CA PRO A 46 -1.71 5.12 16.34
C PRO A 46 -2.98 5.95 16.28
N GLN A 47 -2.88 7.28 16.47
CA GLN A 47 -3.99 8.22 16.36
C GLN A 47 -4.32 8.61 14.91
N ALA A 48 -3.43 8.35 13.96
CA ALA A 48 -3.60 8.77 12.59
C ALA A 48 -4.52 7.80 11.83
N ARG A 49 -5.56 8.34 11.19
CA ARG A 49 -6.40 7.58 10.28
C ARG A 49 -5.64 7.24 9.01
N THR A 50 -5.65 5.97 8.63
CA THR A 50 -4.93 5.43 7.48
C THR A 50 -5.83 5.35 6.25
N LEU A 51 -5.36 5.95 5.15
CA LEU A 51 -5.98 5.84 3.83
C LEU A 51 -5.02 5.05 2.95
N PHE A 52 -5.54 4.12 2.17
CA PHE A 52 -4.80 3.39 1.16
C PHE A 52 -5.31 3.76 -0.23
N ASP A 53 -4.45 4.39 -1.03
CA ASP A 53 -4.70 4.61 -2.46
C ASP A 53 -4.08 3.47 -3.25
N THR A 54 -4.95 2.69 -3.89
CA THR A 54 -4.52 1.57 -4.72
C THR A 54 -3.74 2.05 -5.92
N VAL A 55 -4.06 3.22 -6.48
CA VAL A 55 -3.62 3.75 -7.79
C VAL A 55 -4.03 2.86 -8.97
N ASP A 56 -3.87 1.55 -8.84
CA ASP A 56 -4.46 0.49 -9.64
C ASP A 56 -4.56 -0.77 -8.76
N LEU A 57 -5.31 -1.78 -9.21
CA LEU A 57 -5.19 -3.13 -8.65
C LEU A 57 -4.02 -3.85 -9.34
N HIS A 58 -2.85 -3.89 -8.70
CA HIS A 58 -1.61 -4.32 -9.33
C HIS A 58 -1.69 -5.76 -9.81
N TYR A 59 -2.34 -6.63 -9.02
CA TYR A 59 -2.51 -8.04 -9.36
C TYR A 59 -3.26 -8.25 -10.68
N LEU A 60 -4.17 -7.35 -11.09
CA LEU A 60 -4.88 -7.48 -12.37
C LEU A 60 -3.92 -7.30 -13.54
N ARG A 61 -2.97 -6.37 -13.42
CA ARG A 61 -1.95 -6.13 -14.44
C ARG A 61 -1.00 -7.33 -14.54
N GLU A 62 -0.55 -7.83 -13.39
CA GLU A 62 0.35 -8.99 -13.33
C GLU A 62 -0.33 -10.26 -13.86
N ARG A 63 -1.60 -10.50 -13.48
CA ARG A 63 -2.37 -11.66 -13.93
C ARG A 63 -2.54 -11.67 -15.45
N ARG A 64 -2.95 -10.55 -16.04
CA ARG A 64 -3.09 -10.41 -17.50
C ARG A 64 -1.75 -10.66 -18.21
N GLY A 65 -0.65 -10.14 -17.66
CA GLY A 65 0.68 -10.40 -18.19
C GLY A 65 1.07 -11.88 -18.15
N ALA A 66 0.75 -12.56 -17.04
CA ALA A 66 0.99 -13.99 -16.88
C ALA A 66 0.17 -14.84 -17.87
N GLU A 67 -1.11 -14.51 -18.04
CA GLU A 67 -2.02 -15.18 -18.98
C GLU A 67 -1.53 -15.04 -20.42
N LEU A 68 -1.13 -13.84 -20.83
CA LEU A 68 -0.56 -13.59 -22.16
C LEU A 68 0.76 -14.33 -22.40
N ALA A 69 1.58 -14.49 -21.35
CA ALA A 69 2.85 -15.21 -21.43
C ALA A 69 2.70 -16.74 -21.31
N GLY A 70 1.54 -17.23 -20.85
CA GLY A 70 1.36 -18.65 -20.51
C GLY A 70 2.23 -19.13 -19.35
N ASP A 71 2.66 -18.22 -18.45
CA ASP A 71 3.63 -18.53 -17.39
C ASP A 71 2.95 -18.71 -16.02
N ALA A 72 2.93 -19.94 -15.54
CA ALA A 72 2.35 -20.30 -14.24
C ALA A 72 3.10 -19.70 -13.04
N ASN A 73 4.40 -19.38 -13.15
CA ASN A 73 5.14 -18.69 -12.10
C ASN A 73 4.67 -17.25 -11.95
N LEU A 74 4.46 -16.55 -13.07
CA LEU A 74 3.93 -15.20 -13.08
C LEU A 74 2.49 -15.17 -12.55
N LEU A 75 1.69 -16.18 -12.87
CA LEU A 75 0.33 -16.29 -12.34
C LEU A 75 0.33 -16.44 -10.81
N ARG A 76 1.20 -17.31 -10.28
CA ARG A 76 1.39 -17.43 -8.82
C ARG A 76 1.90 -16.14 -8.19
N ALA A 77 2.72 -15.36 -8.90
CA ALA A 77 3.17 -14.06 -8.41
C ALA A 77 2.01 -13.06 -8.32
N ALA A 78 1.18 -12.98 -9.34
CA ALA A 78 -0.02 -12.15 -9.36
C ALA A 78 -0.96 -12.48 -8.18
N GLU A 79 -1.21 -13.76 -7.90
CA GLU A 79 -2.06 -14.15 -6.76
C GLU A 79 -1.44 -13.78 -5.40
N ARG A 80 -0.11 -13.83 -5.25
CA ARG A 80 0.55 -13.33 -4.03
C ARG A 80 0.39 -11.82 -3.89
N THR A 81 0.48 -11.07 -4.99
CA THR A 81 0.23 -9.63 -4.98
C THR A 81 -1.21 -9.33 -4.58
N ARG A 82 -2.18 -10.07 -5.13
CA ARG A 82 -3.59 -9.95 -4.77
C ARG A 82 -3.82 -10.11 -3.27
N LEU A 83 -3.26 -11.17 -2.68
CA LEU A 83 -3.40 -11.41 -1.23
C LEU A 83 -2.85 -10.25 -0.42
N ARG A 84 -1.66 -9.74 -0.76
CA ARG A 84 -1.06 -8.60 -0.07
C ARG A 84 -1.89 -7.33 -0.20
N GLU A 85 -2.44 -7.06 -1.39
CA GLU A 85 -3.30 -5.90 -1.62
C GLU A 85 -4.56 -5.97 -0.76
N LEU A 86 -5.23 -7.13 -0.72
CA LEU A 86 -6.41 -7.34 0.11
C LEU A 86 -6.09 -7.25 1.61
N GLU A 87 -4.96 -7.79 2.06
CA GLU A 87 -4.50 -7.65 3.44
C GLU A 87 -4.30 -6.19 3.84
N ILE A 88 -3.74 -5.36 2.95
CA ILE A 88 -3.55 -3.92 3.19
C ILE A 88 -4.90 -3.20 3.24
N MET A 89 -5.80 -3.50 2.30
CA MET A 89 -7.15 -2.92 2.28
C MET A 89 -7.88 -3.22 3.59
N ALA A 90 -7.80 -4.47 4.08
CA ALA A 90 -8.38 -4.87 5.36
C ALA A 90 -7.68 -4.24 6.58
N ALA A 91 -6.40 -3.89 6.44
CA ALA A 91 -5.58 -3.34 7.51
C ALA A 91 -5.63 -1.80 7.63
N THR A 92 -6.32 -1.12 6.73
CA THR A 92 -6.42 0.35 6.64
C THR A 92 -7.85 0.83 6.89
N ASP A 93 -8.01 2.08 7.33
CA ASP A 93 -9.34 2.60 7.71
C ASP A 93 -10.21 2.94 6.49
N VAL A 94 -9.58 3.32 5.37
CA VAL A 94 -10.26 3.66 4.12
C VAL A 94 -9.40 3.22 2.95
N THR A 95 -9.98 2.49 2.00
CA THR A 95 -9.37 2.21 0.70
C THR A 95 -10.00 3.10 -0.37
N LEU A 96 -9.15 3.76 -1.16
CA LEU A 96 -9.53 4.54 -2.33
C LEU A 96 -9.26 3.69 -3.58
N LEU A 97 -10.32 3.46 -4.36
CA LEU A 97 -10.26 2.80 -5.66
C LEU A 97 -10.41 3.85 -6.76
N VAL A 98 -9.83 3.61 -7.94
CA VAL A 98 -9.89 4.52 -9.08
C VAL A 98 -11.23 4.42 -9.80
N SER A 99 -11.85 3.24 -9.80
CA SER A 99 -13.11 3.04 -10.53
C SER A 99 -14.04 1.98 -9.91
N ALA A 100 -15.32 2.06 -10.27
CA ALA A 100 -16.30 1.02 -9.96
C ALA A 100 -15.95 -0.35 -10.58
N ALA A 101 -15.19 -0.34 -11.69
CA ALA A 101 -14.71 -1.58 -12.31
C ALA A 101 -13.70 -2.31 -11.42
N GLU A 102 -12.84 -1.58 -10.70
CA GLU A 102 -11.92 -2.17 -9.72
C GLU A 102 -12.67 -2.67 -8.49
N GLN A 103 -13.69 -1.93 -8.04
CA GLN A 103 -14.53 -2.37 -6.93
C GLN A 103 -15.20 -3.73 -7.20
N ALA A 104 -15.59 -4.00 -8.45
CA ALA A 104 -16.16 -5.30 -8.84
C ALA A 104 -15.15 -6.46 -8.87
N GLN A 105 -13.85 -6.20 -8.67
CA GLN A 105 -12.80 -7.22 -8.67
C GLN A 105 -12.38 -7.66 -7.25
N LEU A 106 -12.82 -6.93 -6.22
CA LEU A 106 -12.61 -7.25 -4.80
C LEU A 106 -13.57 -8.36 -4.36
#